data_AF-A0A964R170-F1
#
_entry.id   AF-A0A964R170-F1
#
_cell.length_a   1.000
_cell.length_b   1.000
_cell.length_c   1.000
_cell.angle_alpha   90.00
_cell.angle_beta   90.00
_cell.angle_gamma   90.00
#
_symmetry.space_group_name_H-M   'P 1'
#
loop_
_entity.id
_entity.type
_entity.pdbx_description
1 polymer ?
#
loop_
_entity_poly.entity_id
_entity_poly.type
_entity_poly.pdbx_seq_one_letter_code
_entity_poly.pdbx_strand_id
1 'polypeptide(L)'
;MMLIASPVLLRADEAKTFFLPKSATAAAYVLDRLSNQELIEAPRGEFVYVALLQRKGLERKYRVEALDGLAKLRHTDPLTELLGALVALDKKDDAFASVLRDLSPVLLQAKPEELKARRSALEKLAAESQRPLTRKISFAAIVTADGDVDSVWNNAAADPAHLADLIRSVELIRQPNLRAGFYSKVQPLIHKSDDPEVRRAAIAIISAIPGHEAESFNTLAAFVLSETEKPAALASLQRIPKSFWPKESTKPLLDAVMQDLGKAPADQRATPDFINAVQFAKDFASFLPAEAAAVVGKTLRGLGSSVFLLRTIPEQMLFDQNLLVVEAGKSVEIILQNDDAMPHNLVITKPGAAEEVGNAAEKMSLTPDAQGRLYVPALPGCD
;
A
#
# COMPACT_ATOMS: atom_id res chain seq x y z
N MET A 1 30.44 -52.72 37.70
CA MET A 1 29.12 -53.22 37.26
C MET A 1 28.54 -52.16 36.34
N MET A 2 28.55 -52.47 35.05
CA MET A 2 28.19 -51.60 33.94
C MET A 2 26.65 -51.57 33.84
N LEU A 3 26.04 -50.40 33.82
CA LEU A 3 24.64 -50.22 33.44
C LEU A 3 24.60 -49.11 32.39
N ILE A 4 24.77 -49.54 31.14
CA ILE A 4 24.50 -48.72 29.96
C ILE A 4 22.98 -48.66 29.83
N ALA A 5 22.39 -47.51 30.16
CA ALA A 5 21.02 -47.19 29.76
C ALA A 5 21.07 -46.58 28.35
N SER A 6 20.66 -47.35 27.36
CA SER A 6 20.41 -46.85 25.99
C SER A 6 19.35 -45.74 26.04
N PRO A 7 19.55 -44.59 25.37
CA PRO A 7 18.45 -43.68 25.12
C PRO A 7 17.56 -44.33 24.06
N VAL A 8 16.40 -44.81 24.48
CA VAL A 8 15.28 -45.08 23.57
C VAL A 8 14.98 -43.75 22.88
N LEU A 9 15.19 -43.70 21.56
CA LEU A 9 14.60 -42.69 20.69
C LEU A 9 13.08 -42.84 20.81
N LEU A 10 12.48 -42.10 21.74
CA LEU A 10 11.06 -41.76 21.68
C LEU A 10 10.91 -40.79 20.51
N ARG A 11 10.74 -41.34 19.30
CA ARG A 11 9.92 -40.66 18.29
C ARG A 11 8.49 -40.69 18.80
N ALA A 12 8.16 -39.70 19.63
CA ALA A 12 6.78 -39.34 19.87
C ALA A 12 6.31 -38.47 18.71
N ASP A 13 5.88 -39.09 17.62
CA ASP A 13 4.81 -38.52 16.79
C ASP A 13 3.50 -38.66 17.59
N GLU A 14 3.41 -38.00 18.74
CA GLU A 14 2.11 -37.70 19.32
C GLU A 14 1.58 -36.51 18.54
N ALA A 15 0.65 -36.78 17.61
CA ALA A 15 -0.20 -35.74 17.06
C ALA A 15 -0.80 -34.98 18.25
N LYS A 16 -0.28 -33.77 18.54
CA LYS A 16 -0.84 -32.89 19.56
C LYS A 16 -2.33 -32.80 19.27
N THR A 17 -3.17 -33.42 20.10
CA THR A 17 -4.61 -33.32 19.95
C THR A 17 -4.99 -31.86 20.12
N PHE A 18 -5.25 -31.20 19.01
CA PHE A 18 -5.64 -29.80 18.99
C PHE A 18 -7.01 -29.67 19.65
N PHE A 19 -7.03 -29.17 20.88
CA PHE A 19 -8.26 -28.92 21.63
C PHE A 19 -8.67 -27.46 21.48
N LEU A 20 -9.85 -27.23 20.91
CA LEU A 20 -10.43 -25.89 20.80
C LEU A 20 -11.65 -25.78 21.76
N PRO A 21 -11.61 -24.86 22.75
CA PRO A 21 -12.74 -24.62 23.63
C PRO A 21 -14.01 -24.21 22.86
N LYS A 22 -15.19 -24.56 23.39
CA LYS A 22 -16.47 -24.13 22.83
C LYS A 22 -16.81 -22.65 23.10
N SER A 23 -16.19 -22.05 24.12
CA SER A 23 -16.40 -20.63 24.45
C SER A 23 -15.63 -19.76 23.45
N ALA A 24 -16.30 -18.78 22.84
CA ALA A 24 -15.69 -17.88 21.85
C ALA A 24 -14.44 -17.16 22.39
N THR A 25 -14.48 -16.68 23.63
CA THR A 25 -13.34 -16.00 24.27
C THR A 25 -12.17 -16.96 24.51
N ALA A 26 -12.46 -18.17 25.00
CA ALA A 26 -11.42 -19.16 25.26
C ALA A 26 -10.83 -19.72 23.94
N ALA A 27 -11.66 -19.92 22.92
CA ALA A 27 -11.22 -20.30 21.59
C ALA A 27 -10.31 -19.23 20.99
N ALA A 28 -10.72 -17.95 21.02
CA ALA A 28 -9.90 -16.84 20.55
C ALA A 28 -8.55 -16.78 21.30
N TYR A 29 -8.56 -16.97 22.62
CA TYR A 29 -7.34 -16.99 23.43
C TYR A 29 -6.37 -18.12 23.04
N VAL A 30 -6.88 -19.32 22.75
CA VAL A 30 -6.05 -20.45 22.28
C VAL A 30 -5.52 -20.17 20.87
N LEU A 31 -6.40 -19.73 19.97
CA LEU A 31 -6.06 -19.47 18.57
C LEU A 31 -5.03 -18.36 18.44
N ASP A 32 -5.12 -17.29 19.22
CA ASP A 32 -4.19 -16.15 19.15
C ASP A 32 -2.72 -16.55 19.38
N ARG A 33 -2.48 -17.60 20.17
CA ARG A 33 -1.14 -18.13 20.48
C ARG A 33 -0.54 -19.05 19.43
N LEU A 34 -1.36 -19.51 18.47
CA LEU A 34 -0.84 -20.31 17.38
C LEU A 34 0.00 -19.43 16.46
N SER A 35 1.10 -20.00 15.96
CA SER A 35 1.77 -19.46 14.78
C SER A 35 0.83 -19.44 13.57
N ASN A 36 1.19 -18.67 12.54
CA ASN A 36 0.41 -18.63 11.31
C ASN A 36 0.29 -20.04 10.68
N GLN A 37 1.36 -20.83 10.70
CA GLN A 37 1.34 -22.20 10.18
C GLN A 37 0.42 -23.12 10.98
N GLU A 38 0.52 -23.10 12.32
CA GLU A 38 -0.36 -23.91 13.18
C GLU A 38 -1.83 -23.52 13.03
N LEU A 39 -2.12 -22.23 12.85
CA LEU A 39 -3.49 -21.76 12.59
C LEU A 39 -4.01 -22.22 11.21
N ILE A 40 -3.13 -22.21 10.19
CA ILE A 40 -3.45 -22.73 8.85
C ILE A 40 -3.70 -24.24 8.88
N GLU A 41 -3.05 -24.99 9.78
CA GLU A 41 -3.24 -26.44 9.93
C GLU A 41 -4.38 -26.79 10.90
N ALA A 42 -4.91 -25.82 11.64
CA ALA A 42 -5.96 -26.05 12.63
C ALA A 42 -7.25 -26.61 11.97
N PRO A 43 -7.93 -27.57 12.63
CA PRO A 43 -9.20 -28.11 12.17
C PRO A 43 -10.22 -27.02 11.86
N ARG A 44 -10.76 -27.04 10.64
CA ARG A 44 -11.70 -26.02 10.19
C ARG A 44 -12.97 -25.99 11.02
N GLY A 45 -13.44 -24.78 11.30
CA GLY A 45 -14.61 -24.50 12.11
C GLY A 45 -14.77 -23.00 12.30
N GLU A 46 -15.91 -22.57 12.84
CA GLU A 46 -16.27 -21.16 12.92
C GLU A 46 -15.18 -20.30 13.58
N PHE A 47 -14.69 -20.70 14.75
CA PHE A 47 -13.65 -19.96 15.46
C PHE A 47 -12.33 -19.89 14.71
N VAL A 48 -11.93 -20.97 14.02
CA VAL A 48 -10.70 -20.99 13.22
C VAL A 48 -10.84 -20.07 12.02
N TYR A 49 -11.98 -20.07 11.32
CA TYR A 49 -12.21 -19.14 10.22
C TYR A 49 -12.23 -17.68 10.68
N VAL A 50 -12.85 -17.35 11.82
CA VAL A 50 -12.78 -16.01 12.39
C VAL A 50 -11.33 -15.61 12.69
N ALA A 51 -10.53 -16.52 13.26
CA ALA A 51 -9.13 -16.27 13.57
C ALA A 51 -8.28 -16.09 12.30
N LEU A 52 -8.48 -16.91 11.27
CA LEU A 52 -7.81 -16.78 9.96
C LEU A 52 -8.12 -15.42 9.33
N LEU A 53 -9.38 -14.99 9.39
CA LEU A 53 -9.80 -13.73 8.78
C LEU A 53 -9.15 -12.51 9.45
N GLN A 54 -8.91 -12.57 10.77
CA GLN A 54 -8.36 -11.46 11.56
C GLN A 54 -6.83 -11.53 11.75
N ARG A 55 -6.18 -12.64 11.36
CA ARG A 55 -4.73 -12.84 11.59
C ARG A 55 -3.90 -11.91 10.70
N LYS A 56 -2.85 -11.34 11.29
CA LYS A 56 -1.86 -10.50 10.59
C LYS A 56 -0.86 -11.37 9.81
N GLY A 57 -0.45 -10.91 8.64
CA GLY A 57 0.55 -11.60 7.82
C GLY A 57 0.07 -12.94 7.23
N LEU A 58 -1.24 -13.18 7.15
CA LEU A 58 -1.78 -14.30 6.38
C LEU A 58 -2.01 -13.91 4.93
N GLU A 59 -1.69 -14.84 4.04
CA GLU A 59 -1.99 -14.72 2.61
C GLU A 59 -3.50 -14.61 2.36
N ARG A 60 -3.87 -13.87 1.31
CA ARG A 60 -5.27 -13.64 0.91
C ARG A 60 -6.07 -14.94 0.73
N LYS A 61 -5.47 -16.01 0.22
CA LYS A 61 -6.16 -17.29 -0.05
C LYS A 61 -6.86 -17.85 1.19
N TYR A 62 -6.23 -17.74 2.36
CA TYR A 62 -6.80 -18.23 3.63
C TYR A 62 -7.92 -17.32 4.14
N ARG A 63 -7.88 -16.02 3.82
CA ARG A 63 -8.97 -15.08 4.12
C ARG A 63 -10.20 -15.41 3.28
N VAL A 64 -10.02 -15.68 1.99
CA VAL A 64 -11.12 -16.10 1.09
C VAL A 64 -11.70 -17.45 1.54
N GLU A 65 -10.86 -18.43 1.85
CA GLU A 65 -11.30 -19.72 2.42
C GLU A 65 -12.13 -19.51 3.70
N ALA A 66 -11.68 -18.63 4.59
CA ALA A 66 -12.40 -18.33 5.82
C ALA A 66 -13.77 -17.69 5.58
N LEU A 67 -13.88 -16.77 4.62
CA LEU A 67 -15.16 -16.15 4.24
C LEU A 67 -16.13 -17.20 3.69
N ASP A 68 -15.68 -18.07 2.79
CA ASP A 68 -16.49 -19.16 2.24
C ASP A 68 -16.93 -20.16 3.32
N GLY A 69 -16.01 -20.47 4.24
CA GLY A 69 -16.25 -21.35 5.38
C GLY A 69 -17.29 -20.79 6.34
N LEU A 70 -17.18 -19.50 6.69
CA LEU A 70 -18.14 -18.80 7.55
C LEU A 70 -19.50 -18.69 6.88
N ALA A 71 -19.55 -18.34 5.59
CA ALA A 71 -20.80 -18.24 4.84
C ALA A 71 -21.57 -19.57 4.84
N LYS A 72 -20.87 -20.69 4.63
CA LYS A 72 -21.47 -22.03 4.70
C LYS A 72 -21.99 -22.38 6.09
N LEU A 73 -21.20 -22.12 7.13
CA LEU A 73 -21.56 -22.44 8.51
C LEU A 73 -22.72 -21.59 9.04
N ARG A 74 -22.80 -20.33 8.61
CA ARG A 74 -23.80 -19.35 9.07
C ARG A 74 -24.99 -19.23 8.13
N HIS A 75 -25.01 -19.99 7.05
CA HIS A 75 -26.03 -19.92 6.00
C HIS A 75 -26.19 -18.50 5.41
N THR A 76 -25.06 -17.86 5.13
CA THR A 76 -24.97 -16.52 4.53
C THR A 76 -24.20 -16.61 3.20
N ASP A 77 -23.73 -15.46 2.70
CA ASP A 77 -22.82 -15.36 1.57
C ASP A 77 -21.47 -14.73 1.97
N PRO A 78 -20.38 -14.98 1.22
CA PRO A 78 -19.04 -14.49 1.56
C PRO A 78 -18.95 -12.96 1.71
N LEU A 79 -19.75 -12.20 0.95
CA LEU A 79 -19.74 -10.74 1.01
C LEU A 79 -20.37 -10.23 2.32
N THR A 80 -21.44 -10.87 2.79
CA THR A 80 -22.02 -10.60 4.11
C THR A 80 -21.02 -10.86 5.24
N GLU A 81 -20.29 -11.97 5.20
CA GLU A 81 -19.25 -12.27 6.19
C GLU A 81 -18.08 -11.28 6.12
N LEU A 82 -17.71 -10.84 4.91
CA LEU A 82 -16.67 -9.85 4.70
C LEU A 82 -17.03 -8.50 5.33
N LEU A 83 -18.26 -8.02 5.11
CA LEU A 83 -18.73 -6.78 5.73
C LEU A 83 -18.77 -6.90 7.26
N GLY A 84 -19.20 -8.04 7.78
CA GLY A 84 -19.14 -8.31 9.23
C GLY A 84 -17.71 -8.27 9.77
N ALA A 85 -16.75 -8.78 9.01
CA ALA A 85 -15.34 -8.74 9.38
C ALA A 85 -14.77 -7.32 9.36
N LEU A 86 -15.13 -6.49 8.38
CA LEU A 86 -14.76 -5.08 8.34
C LEU A 86 -15.30 -4.33 9.57
N VAL A 87 -16.57 -4.53 9.93
CA VAL A 87 -17.17 -3.96 11.16
C VAL A 87 -16.41 -4.39 12.42
N ALA A 88 -16.00 -5.65 12.50
CA ALA A 88 -15.28 -6.17 13.66
C ALA A 88 -13.85 -5.60 13.76
N LEU A 89 -13.14 -5.53 12.63
CA LEU A 89 -11.77 -5.02 12.54
C LEU A 89 -11.71 -3.50 12.72
N ASP A 90 -12.76 -2.78 12.33
CA ASP A 90 -12.85 -1.33 12.52
C ASP A 90 -12.68 -0.93 13.99
N LYS A 91 -13.23 -1.74 14.89
CA LYS A 91 -13.19 -1.54 16.35
C LYS A 91 -11.90 -2.04 17.03
N LYS A 92 -10.99 -2.68 16.28
CA LYS A 92 -9.71 -3.17 16.81
C LYS A 92 -8.68 -2.05 16.84
N ASP A 93 -7.53 -2.29 17.45
CA ASP A 93 -6.40 -1.35 17.47
C ASP A 93 -5.75 -1.17 16.08
N ASP A 94 -4.91 -0.14 15.95
CA ASP A 94 -4.25 0.23 14.69
C ASP A 94 -3.36 -0.85 14.10
N ALA A 95 -2.92 -1.80 14.92
CA ALA A 95 -2.08 -2.88 14.44
C ALA A 95 -2.88 -3.87 13.55
N PHE A 96 -4.20 -3.77 13.46
CA PHE A 96 -5.05 -4.50 12.50
C PHE A 96 -5.33 -3.75 11.19
N ALA A 97 -4.78 -2.54 11.02
CA ALA A 97 -4.95 -1.78 9.79
C ALA A 97 -4.43 -2.52 8.54
N SER A 98 -3.36 -3.31 8.67
CA SER A 98 -2.86 -4.17 7.58
C SER A 98 -3.88 -5.22 7.15
N VAL A 99 -4.63 -5.80 8.09
CA VAL A 99 -5.67 -6.78 7.79
C VAL A 99 -6.84 -6.15 7.02
N LEU A 100 -7.24 -4.93 7.38
CA LEU A 100 -8.23 -4.17 6.60
C LEU A 100 -7.74 -3.90 5.17
N ARG A 101 -6.46 -3.57 5.00
CA ARG A 101 -5.86 -3.41 3.66
C ARG A 101 -5.90 -4.72 2.86
N ASP A 102 -5.63 -5.85 3.48
CA ASP A 102 -5.67 -7.16 2.81
C ASP A 102 -7.08 -7.56 2.34
N LEU A 103 -8.10 -7.16 3.10
CA LEU A 103 -9.52 -7.43 2.82
C LEU A 103 -10.13 -6.46 1.80
N SER A 104 -9.60 -5.24 1.70
CA SER A 104 -10.10 -4.21 0.78
C SER A 104 -10.22 -4.72 -0.67
N PRO A 105 -9.19 -5.33 -1.28
CA PRO A 105 -9.31 -5.83 -2.64
C PRO A 105 -10.32 -6.97 -2.80
N VAL A 106 -10.58 -7.76 -1.74
CA VAL A 106 -11.62 -8.82 -1.79
C VAL A 106 -13.00 -8.18 -1.95
N LEU A 107 -13.27 -7.11 -1.19
CA LEU A 107 -14.53 -6.37 -1.31
C LEU A 107 -14.65 -5.68 -2.68
N LEU A 108 -13.60 -4.98 -3.09
CA LEU A 108 -13.61 -4.15 -4.30
C LEU A 108 -13.55 -4.95 -5.61
N GLN A 109 -13.32 -6.27 -5.53
CA GLN A 109 -13.46 -7.21 -6.64
C GLN A 109 -14.86 -7.83 -6.76
N ALA A 110 -15.73 -7.63 -5.77
CA ALA A 110 -17.11 -8.11 -5.83
C ALA A 110 -17.87 -7.45 -6.98
N LYS A 111 -18.88 -8.15 -7.51
CA LYS A 111 -19.66 -7.63 -8.65
C LYS A 111 -20.51 -6.42 -8.21
N PRO A 112 -20.72 -5.42 -9.09
CA PRO A 112 -21.56 -4.26 -8.78
C PRO A 112 -22.93 -4.63 -8.20
N GLU A 113 -23.60 -5.64 -8.75
CA GLU A 113 -24.92 -6.08 -8.28
C GLU A 113 -24.89 -6.68 -6.86
N GLU A 114 -23.81 -7.37 -6.49
CA GLU A 114 -23.62 -7.94 -5.14
C GLU A 114 -23.38 -6.82 -4.13
N LEU A 115 -22.55 -5.83 -4.49
CA LEU A 115 -22.32 -4.63 -3.68
C LEU A 115 -23.60 -3.80 -3.53
N LYS A 116 -24.38 -3.67 -4.60
CA LYS A 116 -25.67 -2.97 -4.61
C LYS A 116 -26.69 -3.63 -3.69
N ALA A 117 -26.72 -4.97 -3.66
CA ALA A 117 -27.53 -5.72 -2.70
C ALA A 117 -27.10 -5.55 -1.23
N ARG A 118 -25.93 -4.94 -0.97
CA ARG A 118 -25.41 -4.63 0.37
C ARG A 118 -25.21 -3.12 0.60
N ARG A 119 -25.80 -2.30 -0.28
CA ARG A 119 -25.56 -0.85 -0.32
C ARG A 119 -25.81 -0.15 1.02
N SER A 120 -26.91 -0.47 1.72
CA SER A 120 -27.21 0.14 3.03
C SER A 120 -26.16 -0.18 4.11
N ALA A 121 -25.61 -1.40 4.10
CA ALA A 121 -24.53 -1.76 5.01
C ALA A 121 -23.23 -0.99 4.70
N LEU A 122 -22.93 -0.80 3.41
CA LEU A 122 -21.81 0.01 2.97
C LEU A 122 -21.98 1.50 3.35
N GLU A 123 -23.17 2.08 3.21
CA GLU A 123 -23.46 3.45 3.66
C GLU A 123 -23.21 3.62 5.14
N LYS A 124 -23.69 2.66 5.94
CA LYS A 124 -23.47 2.66 7.38
C LYS A 124 -21.97 2.63 7.73
N LEU A 125 -21.20 1.77 7.04
CA LEU A 125 -19.76 1.74 7.23
C LEU A 125 -19.09 3.04 6.77
N ALA A 126 -19.53 3.64 5.65
CA ALA A 126 -18.99 4.89 5.15
C ALA A 126 -19.24 6.07 6.11
N ALA A 127 -20.38 6.08 6.81
CA ALA A 127 -20.76 7.15 7.72
C ALA A 127 -20.28 6.95 9.17
N GLU A 128 -20.34 5.72 9.69
CA GLU A 128 -20.19 5.46 11.13
C GLU A 128 -18.86 4.79 11.53
N SER A 129 -18.06 4.31 10.57
CA SER A 129 -16.82 3.62 10.90
C SER A 129 -15.81 4.55 11.56
N GLN A 130 -15.15 4.05 12.61
CA GLN A 130 -14.15 4.79 13.37
C GLN A 130 -12.90 5.05 12.53
N ARG A 131 -12.53 4.11 11.65
CA ARG A 131 -11.30 4.21 10.87
C ARG A 131 -11.54 4.89 9.52
N PRO A 132 -10.69 5.87 9.15
CA PRO A 132 -10.71 6.46 7.81
C PRO A 132 -10.58 5.42 6.69
N LEU A 133 -9.75 4.38 6.88
CA LEU A 133 -9.58 3.33 5.88
C LEU A 133 -10.88 2.55 5.62
N THR A 134 -11.64 2.19 6.66
CA THR A 134 -12.93 1.49 6.50
C THR A 134 -13.94 2.37 5.76
N ARG A 135 -13.99 3.67 6.08
CA ARG A 135 -14.85 4.63 5.36
C ARG A 135 -14.45 4.77 3.89
N LYS A 136 -13.16 4.93 3.59
CA LYS A 136 -12.62 4.96 2.21
C LYS A 136 -12.99 3.71 1.41
N ILE A 137 -12.77 2.52 1.97
CA ILE A 137 -13.12 1.23 1.33
C ILE A 137 -14.62 1.19 1.02
N SER A 138 -15.45 1.64 1.96
CA SER A 138 -16.90 1.64 1.84
C SER A 138 -17.38 2.62 0.76
N PHE A 139 -16.83 3.84 0.69
CA PHE A 139 -17.14 4.77 -0.39
C PHE A 139 -16.76 4.22 -1.76
N ALA A 140 -15.57 3.63 -1.92
CA ALA A 140 -15.16 3.02 -3.18
C ALA A 140 -16.10 1.87 -3.60
N ALA A 141 -16.56 1.07 -2.64
CA ALA A 141 -17.54 0.01 -2.88
C ALA A 141 -18.93 0.58 -3.26
N ILE A 142 -19.39 1.66 -2.64
CA ILE A 142 -20.66 2.33 -2.99
C ILE A 142 -20.62 2.89 -4.41
N VAL A 143 -19.54 3.59 -4.78
CA VAL A 143 -19.37 4.11 -6.16
C VAL A 143 -19.37 2.97 -7.17
N THR A 144 -18.71 1.87 -6.84
CA THR A 144 -18.69 0.65 -7.68
C THR A 144 -20.07 -0.01 -7.79
N ALA A 145 -20.84 -0.03 -6.70
CA ALA A 145 -22.19 -0.59 -6.64
C ALA A 145 -23.19 0.19 -7.50
N ASP A 146 -23.09 1.53 -7.44
CA ASP A 146 -24.01 2.41 -8.14
C ASP A 146 -23.63 2.57 -9.62
N GLY A 147 -22.35 2.47 -9.94
CA GLY A 147 -21.84 2.81 -11.27
C GLY A 147 -22.06 4.28 -11.64
N ASP A 148 -22.34 5.12 -10.64
CA ASP A 148 -22.64 6.54 -10.78
C ASP A 148 -21.86 7.35 -9.73
N VAL A 149 -21.14 8.35 -10.22
CA VAL A 149 -20.34 9.26 -9.39
C VAL A 149 -21.21 10.40 -8.85
N ASP A 150 -22.22 10.84 -9.62
CA ASP A 150 -23.00 12.04 -9.29
C ASP A 150 -23.86 11.82 -8.05
N SER A 151 -24.58 10.71 -7.97
CA SER A 151 -25.41 10.38 -6.81
C SER A 151 -24.58 10.28 -5.52
N VAL A 152 -23.46 9.55 -5.56
CA VAL A 152 -22.61 9.35 -4.38
C VAL A 152 -21.97 10.65 -3.93
N TRP A 153 -21.53 11.49 -4.88
CA TRP A 153 -20.99 12.81 -4.58
C TRP A 153 -22.02 13.70 -3.90
N ASN A 154 -23.24 13.79 -4.44
CA ASN A 154 -24.28 14.66 -3.90
C ASN A 154 -24.66 14.28 -2.46
N ASN A 155 -24.61 13.00 -2.13
CA ASN A 155 -24.87 12.53 -0.77
C ASN A 155 -23.73 12.85 0.20
N ALA A 156 -22.47 12.77 -0.26
CA ALA A 156 -21.30 13.05 0.59
C ALA A 156 -20.99 14.54 0.73
N ALA A 157 -21.34 15.37 -0.26
CA ALA A 157 -20.92 16.77 -0.35
C ALA A 157 -21.44 17.68 0.78
N ALA A 158 -22.49 17.26 1.49
CA ALA A 158 -23.05 18.02 2.61
C ALA A 158 -22.18 17.98 3.88
N ASP A 159 -21.31 16.97 4.02
CA ASP A 159 -20.41 16.80 5.17
C ASP A 159 -18.96 16.82 4.68
N PRO A 160 -18.15 17.83 5.08
CA PRO A 160 -16.75 17.92 4.66
C PRO A 160 -15.91 16.69 4.98
N ALA A 161 -16.16 16.00 6.10
CA ALA A 161 -15.42 14.79 6.45
C ALA A 161 -15.78 13.63 5.52
N HIS A 162 -17.06 13.41 5.25
CA HIS A 162 -17.51 12.41 4.28
C HIS A 162 -17.03 12.73 2.87
N LEU A 163 -17.08 14.00 2.46
CA LEU A 163 -16.57 14.44 1.17
C LEU A 163 -15.08 14.15 1.03
N ALA A 164 -14.28 14.48 2.05
CA ALA A 164 -12.85 14.19 2.05
C ALA A 164 -12.56 12.68 1.96
N ASP A 165 -13.34 11.84 2.65
CA ASP A 165 -13.18 10.38 2.60
C ASP A 165 -13.64 9.78 1.27
N LEU A 166 -14.71 10.29 0.66
CA LEU A 166 -15.12 9.94 -0.71
C LEU A 166 -14.02 10.31 -1.71
N ILE A 167 -13.48 11.53 -1.64
CA ILE A 167 -12.38 11.98 -2.51
C ILE A 167 -11.18 11.05 -2.35
N ARG A 168 -10.77 10.74 -1.12
CA ARG A 168 -9.65 9.80 -0.88
C ARG A 168 -9.94 8.38 -1.35
N SER A 169 -11.21 7.98 -1.47
CA SER A 169 -11.57 6.64 -1.94
C SER A 169 -11.34 6.42 -3.43
N VAL A 170 -11.18 7.49 -4.23
CA VAL A 170 -11.08 7.39 -5.70
C VAL A 170 -9.93 6.49 -6.15
N GLU A 171 -8.80 6.48 -5.44
CA GLU A 171 -7.66 5.60 -5.76
C GLU A 171 -7.96 4.11 -5.56
N LEU A 172 -8.98 3.76 -4.77
CA LEU A 172 -9.40 2.38 -4.53
C LEU A 172 -10.41 1.90 -5.60
N ILE A 173 -11.01 2.81 -6.38
CA ILE A 173 -12.00 2.45 -7.40
C ILE A 173 -11.29 1.80 -8.59
N ARG A 174 -11.61 0.52 -8.86
CA ARG A 174 -10.98 -0.25 -9.93
C ARG A 174 -11.32 0.25 -11.34
N GLN A 175 -12.54 0.74 -11.54
CA GLN A 175 -13.07 1.11 -12.85
C GLN A 175 -12.54 2.49 -13.28
N PRO A 176 -11.72 2.60 -14.35
CA PRO A 176 -11.11 3.87 -14.74
C PRO A 176 -12.10 4.95 -15.15
N ASN A 177 -13.21 4.57 -15.79
CA ASN A 177 -14.30 5.49 -16.18
C ASN A 177 -14.98 6.12 -14.95
N LEU A 178 -15.19 5.36 -13.88
CA LEU A 178 -15.73 5.91 -12.63
C LEU A 178 -14.73 6.85 -11.98
N ARG A 179 -13.43 6.51 -11.97
CA ARG A 179 -12.38 7.42 -11.47
C ARG A 179 -12.35 8.72 -12.26
N ALA A 180 -12.36 8.65 -13.59
CA ALA A 180 -12.37 9.83 -14.47
C ALA A 180 -13.55 10.77 -14.16
N GLY A 181 -14.72 10.21 -13.84
CA GLY A 181 -15.92 10.98 -13.48
C GLY A 181 -15.76 11.89 -12.26
N PHE A 182 -14.74 11.70 -11.42
CA PHE A 182 -14.46 12.59 -10.28
C PHE A 182 -13.74 13.89 -10.67
N TYR A 183 -13.07 13.97 -11.83
CA TYR A 183 -12.16 15.08 -12.12
C TYR A 183 -12.85 16.46 -12.05
N SER A 184 -13.98 16.60 -12.75
CA SER A 184 -14.74 17.87 -12.81
C SER A 184 -15.25 18.34 -11.45
N LYS A 185 -15.38 17.42 -10.49
CA LYS A 185 -15.85 17.69 -9.12
C LYS A 185 -14.70 17.98 -8.17
N VAL A 186 -13.59 17.26 -8.31
CA VAL A 186 -12.40 17.39 -7.45
C VAL A 186 -11.57 18.61 -7.81
N GLN A 187 -11.36 18.89 -9.10
CA GLN A 187 -10.50 19.98 -9.56
C GLN A 187 -10.87 21.34 -8.95
N PRO A 188 -12.16 21.76 -8.90
CA PRO A 188 -12.52 23.06 -8.32
C PRO A 188 -12.22 23.16 -6.82
N LEU A 189 -12.28 22.04 -6.08
CA LEU A 189 -12.06 22.01 -4.63
C LEU A 189 -10.62 22.30 -4.23
N ILE A 190 -9.66 22.03 -5.12
CA ILE A 190 -8.26 22.35 -4.91
C ILE A 190 -8.06 23.86 -4.64
N HIS A 191 -8.86 24.71 -5.30
CA HIS A 191 -8.76 26.17 -5.17
C HIS A 191 -9.86 26.79 -4.31
N LYS A 192 -11.08 26.24 -4.37
CA LYS A 192 -12.29 26.88 -3.82
C LYS A 192 -12.75 26.30 -2.49
N SER A 193 -12.17 25.20 -2.02
CA SER A 193 -12.63 24.60 -0.77
C SER A 193 -12.15 25.40 0.45
N ASP A 194 -13.11 25.89 1.22
CA ASP A 194 -12.88 26.55 2.51
C ASP A 194 -12.42 25.56 3.59
N ASP A 195 -12.67 24.25 3.38
CA ASP A 195 -12.25 23.18 4.30
C ASP A 195 -10.82 22.69 3.95
N PRO A 196 -9.85 22.81 4.87
CA PRO A 196 -8.47 22.37 4.62
C PRO A 196 -8.29 20.86 4.40
N GLU A 197 -9.14 20.01 4.97
CA GLU A 197 -9.06 18.56 4.80
C GLU A 197 -9.59 18.15 3.43
N VAL A 198 -10.70 18.74 2.99
CA VAL A 198 -11.25 18.53 1.64
C VAL A 198 -10.27 19.02 0.57
N ARG A 199 -9.68 20.20 0.74
CA ARG A 199 -8.66 20.73 -0.19
C ARG A 199 -7.44 19.81 -0.27
N ARG A 200 -6.91 19.36 0.87
CA ARG A 200 -5.77 18.42 0.90
C ARG A 200 -6.12 17.07 0.28
N ALA A 201 -7.32 16.55 0.53
CA ALA A 201 -7.81 15.34 -0.13
C ALA A 201 -7.86 15.53 -1.66
N ALA A 202 -8.35 16.67 -2.14
CA ALA A 202 -8.42 17.00 -3.55
C ALA A 202 -7.02 17.07 -4.20
N ILE A 203 -6.09 17.77 -3.56
CA ILE A 203 -4.68 17.86 -4.00
C ILE A 203 -4.06 16.46 -4.08
N ALA A 204 -4.22 15.66 -3.02
CA ALA A 204 -3.65 14.32 -2.94
C ALA A 204 -4.15 13.38 -4.04
N ILE A 205 -5.41 13.51 -4.44
CA ILE A 205 -6.05 12.54 -5.34
C ILE A 205 -6.06 12.94 -6.80
N ILE A 206 -5.90 14.22 -7.15
CA ILE A 206 -6.09 14.71 -8.53
C ILE A 206 -5.19 13.97 -9.54
N SER A 207 -3.97 13.61 -9.11
CA SER A 207 -3.01 12.81 -9.89
C SER A 207 -3.43 11.35 -10.13
N ALA A 208 -4.32 10.80 -9.29
CA ALA A 208 -4.84 9.44 -9.41
C ALA A 208 -6.08 9.34 -10.31
N ILE A 209 -6.63 10.48 -10.75
CA ILE A 209 -7.77 10.57 -11.66
C ILE A 209 -7.24 10.57 -13.10
N PRO A 210 -7.58 9.55 -13.92
CA PRO A 210 -7.01 9.40 -15.25
C PRO A 210 -7.59 10.42 -16.26
N GLY A 211 -6.82 10.72 -17.31
CA GLY A 211 -7.26 11.49 -18.47
C GLY A 211 -7.05 13.01 -18.39
N HIS A 212 -6.38 13.48 -17.34
CA HIS A 212 -6.10 14.90 -17.09
C HIS A 212 -4.69 15.11 -16.51
N GLU A 213 -3.73 14.27 -16.90
CA GLU A 213 -2.42 14.20 -16.29
C GLU A 213 -1.64 15.52 -16.45
N ALA A 214 -1.68 16.13 -17.64
CA ALA A 214 -0.98 17.39 -17.93
C ALA A 214 -1.63 18.59 -17.21
N GLU A 215 -2.96 18.66 -17.18
CA GLU A 215 -3.70 19.69 -16.45
C GLU A 215 -3.47 19.57 -14.95
N SER A 216 -3.57 18.36 -14.40
CA SER A 216 -3.30 18.06 -12.99
C SER A 216 -1.87 18.43 -12.63
N PHE A 217 -0.90 18.09 -13.50
CA PHE A 217 0.49 18.48 -13.32
C PHE A 217 0.63 19.99 -13.21
N ASN A 218 0.06 20.76 -14.14
CA ASN A 218 0.17 22.22 -14.14
C ASN A 218 -0.51 22.85 -12.91
N THR A 219 -1.67 22.34 -12.50
CA THR A 219 -2.33 22.77 -11.26
C THR A 219 -1.43 22.53 -10.05
N LEU A 220 -0.93 21.31 -9.86
CA LEU A 220 -0.07 20.97 -8.72
C LEU A 220 1.26 21.74 -8.76
N ALA A 221 1.83 21.96 -9.95
CA ALA A 221 3.03 22.76 -10.13
C ALA A 221 2.84 24.18 -9.60
N ALA A 222 1.69 24.81 -9.85
CA ALA A 222 1.38 26.14 -9.33
C ALA A 222 1.33 26.17 -7.79
N PHE A 223 0.85 25.11 -7.14
CA PHE A 223 0.89 25.00 -5.66
C PHE A 223 2.31 24.90 -5.12
N VAL A 224 3.16 24.10 -5.78
CA VAL A 224 4.58 24.02 -5.42
C VAL A 224 5.27 25.38 -5.54
N LEU A 225 5.06 26.09 -6.66
CA LEU A 225 5.70 27.38 -6.94
C LEU A 225 5.17 28.52 -6.04
N SER A 226 3.95 28.41 -5.55
CA SER A 226 3.34 29.38 -4.61
C SER A 226 3.57 29.03 -3.14
N GLU A 227 4.36 27.99 -2.85
CA GLU A 227 4.64 27.49 -1.50
C GLU A 227 3.38 27.05 -0.71
N THR A 228 2.22 26.96 -1.37
CA THR A 228 0.93 26.61 -0.76
C THR A 228 0.71 25.11 -0.83
N GLU A 229 0.46 24.43 0.30
CA GLU A 229 0.27 22.97 0.37
C GLU A 229 1.42 22.19 -0.34
N LYS A 230 2.62 22.78 -0.38
CA LYS A 230 3.75 22.31 -1.18
C LYS A 230 4.12 20.84 -0.96
N PRO A 231 4.18 20.30 0.28
CA PRO A 231 4.47 18.88 0.48
C PRO A 231 3.42 17.97 -0.18
N ALA A 232 2.13 18.29 -0.05
CA ALA A 232 1.05 17.51 -0.64
C ALA A 232 1.06 17.61 -2.18
N ALA A 233 1.33 18.80 -2.71
CA ALA A 233 1.43 19.02 -4.15
C ALA A 233 2.61 18.26 -4.77
N LEU A 234 3.79 18.28 -4.12
CA LEU A 234 4.97 17.51 -4.54
C LEU A 234 4.72 16.00 -4.51
N ALA A 235 4.15 15.47 -3.42
CA ALA A 235 3.82 14.06 -3.31
C ALA A 235 2.84 13.62 -4.42
N SER A 236 1.89 14.49 -4.79
CA SER A 236 0.92 14.22 -5.85
C SER A 236 1.54 14.29 -7.25
N LEU A 237 2.44 15.25 -7.51
CA LEU A 237 3.16 15.34 -8.78
C LEU A 237 3.98 14.09 -9.07
N GLN A 238 4.61 13.51 -8.05
CA GLN A 238 5.42 12.31 -8.17
C GLN A 238 4.63 11.07 -8.63
N ARG A 239 3.31 11.07 -8.47
CA ARG A 239 2.44 9.96 -8.91
C ARG A 239 2.09 10.06 -10.39
N ILE A 240 2.26 11.22 -11.01
CA ILE A 240 1.98 11.40 -12.44
C ILE A 240 3.14 10.80 -13.25
N PRO A 241 2.89 9.92 -14.24
CA PRO A 241 3.97 9.34 -15.02
C PRO A 241 4.76 10.41 -15.79
N LYS A 242 6.09 10.27 -15.83
CA LYS A 242 7.02 11.25 -16.44
C LYS A 242 6.68 11.59 -17.89
N SER A 243 6.09 10.66 -18.63
CA SER A 243 5.65 10.88 -20.02
C SER A 243 4.61 11.99 -20.17
N PHE A 244 3.88 12.32 -19.09
CA PHE A 244 2.84 13.36 -19.08
C PHE A 244 3.34 14.70 -18.53
N TRP A 245 4.61 14.81 -18.13
CA TRP A 245 5.14 16.04 -17.55
C TRP A 245 5.37 17.08 -18.66
N PRO A 246 4.70 18.25 -18.63
CA PRO A 246 4.93 19.33 -19.59
C PRO A 246 6.36 19.87 -19.43
N LYS A 247 7.16 19.77 -20.49
CA LYS A 247 8.59 20.10 -20.45
C LYS A 247 8.83 21.55 -20.02
N GLU A 248 7.96 22.45 -20.45
CA GLU A 248 8.01 23.89 -20.15
C GLU A 248 7.87 24.17 -18.66
N SER A 249 7.11 23.32 -17.94
CA SER A 249 6.84 23.46 -16.51
C SER A 249 7.91 22.80 -15.62
N THR A 250 8.81 21.99 -16.17
CA THR A 250 9.80 21.23 -15.36
C THR A 250 10.92 22.09 -14.79
N LYS A 251 11.43 23.08 -15.54
CA LYS A 251 12.55 23.90 -15.10
C LYS A 251 12.23 24.78 -13.88
N PRO A 252 11.08 25.51 -13.83
CA PRO A 252 10.71 26.27 -12.63
C PRO A 252 10.54 25.38 -11.39
N LEU A 253 9.96 24.18 -11.56
CA LEU A 253 9.79 23.23 -10.46
C LEU A 253 11.12 22.69 -9.97
N LEU A 254 12.03 22.37 -10.88
CA LEU A 254 13.38 21.98 -10.52
C LEU A 254 14.07 23.07 -9.70
N ASP A 255 13.96 24.32 -10.11
CA ASP A 255 14.58 25.44 -9.39
C ASP A 255 14.01 25.57 -7.97
N ALA A 256 12.70 25.46 -7.81
CA ALA A 256 12.04 25.47 -6.50
C ALA A 256 12.49 24.31 -5.60
N VAL A 257 12.57 23.09 -6.14
CA VAL A 257 13.03 21.90 -5.39
C VAL A 257 14.51 22.02 -5.04
N MET A 258 15.36 22.47 -5.97
CA MET A 258 16.79 22.68 -5.73
C MET A 258 17.04 23.75 -4.66
N GLN A 259 16.21 24.80 -4.61
CA GLN A 259 16.27 25.83 -3.60
C GLN A 259 15.99 25.26 -2.20
N ASP A 260 14.99 24.40 -2.05
CA ASP A 260 14.67 23.74 -0.79
C ASP A 260 15.78 22.80 -0.34
N LEU A 261 16.25 21.94 -1.27
CA LEU A 261 17.33 21.00 -1.02
C LEU A 261 18.61 21.72 -0.57
N GLY A 262 18.91 22.88 -1.13
CA GLY A 262 20.05 23.70 -0.73
C GLY A 262 19.95 24.29 0.68
N LYS A 263 18.73 24.48 1.20
CA LYS A 263 18.48 25.01 2.56
C LYS A 263 18.42 23.91 3.62
N ALA A 264 18.28 22.65 3.23
CA ALA A 264 18.12 21.55 4.17
C ALA A 264 19.36 21.35 5.08
N PRO A 265 19.18 21.38 6.41
CA PRO A 265 20.20 21.02 7.40
C PRO A 265 20.77 19.61 7.17
N ALA A 266 22.04 19.39 7.54
CA ALA A 266 22.75 18.14 7.25
C ALA A 266 22.09 16.90 7.87
N ASP A 267 21.50 17.03 9.05
CA ASP A 267 20.76 15.99 9.78
C ASP A 267 19.42 15.62 9.13
N GLN A 268 18.87 16.48 8.26
CA GLN A 268 17.63 16.21 7.52
C GLN A 268 17.88 15.53 6.16
N ARG A 269 19.13 15.41 5.71
CA ARG A 269 19.44 14.92 4.34
C ARG A 269 19.32 13.42 4.15
N ALA A 270 19.13 12.68 5.23
CA ALA A 270 18.81 11.25 5.21
C ALA A 270 17.31 10.97 5.38
N THR A 271 16.47 12.02 5.53
CA THR A 271 15.03 11.82 5.70
C THR A 271 14.38 11.37 4.38
N PRO A 272 13.33 10.52 4.43
CA PRO A 272 12.60 10.11 3.23
C PRO A 272 12.15 11.29 2.37
N ASP A 273 11.72 12.40 2.99
CA ASP A 273 11.28 13.61 2.28
C ASP A 273 12.40 14.28 1.49
N PHE A 274 13.60 14.39 2.07
CA PHE A 274 14.76 14.92 1.36
C PHE A 274 15.15 14.03 0.18
N ILE A 275 15.15 12.71 0.39
CA ILE A 275 15.52 11.72 -0.62
C ILE A 275 14.52 11.75 -1.79
N ASN A 276 13.22 11.84 -1.46
CA ASN A 276 12.14 12.04 -2.42
C ASN A 276 12.36 13.30 -3.27
N ALA A 277 12.69 14.43 -2.63
CA ALA A 277 12.95 15.68 -3.32
C ALA A 277 14.20 15.59 -4.22
N VAL A 278 15.27 14.92 -3.77
CA VAL A 278 16.47 14.67 -4.60
C VAL A 278 16.13 13.84 -5.84
N GLN A 279 15.37 12.75 -5.68
CA GLN A 279 14.97 11.90 -6.81
C GLN A 279 14.12 12.69 -7.81
N PHE A 280 13.19 13.50 -7.31
CA PHE A 280 12.35 14.36 -8.14
C PHE A 280 13.16 15.42 -8.91
N ALA A 281 14.17 16.02 -8.26
CA ALA A 281 15.10 16.94 -8.92
C ALA A 281 15.91 16.25 -10.03
N LYS A 282 16.36 14.99 -9.83
CA LYS A 282 17.01 14.21 -10.89
C LYS A 282 16.06 13.95 -12.05
N ASP A 283 14.81 13.62 -11.76
CA ASP A 283 13.80 13.35 -12.77
C ASP A 283 13.51 14.58 -13.62
N PHE A 284 13.37 15.77 -13.02
CA PHE A 284 13.26 17.01 -13.78
C PHE A 284 14.51 17.35 -14.58
N ALA A 285 15.69 17.11 -14.01
CA ALA A 285 16.95 17.34 -14.71
C ALA A 285 17.07 16.51 -16.00
N SER A 286 16.40 15.34 -16.07
CA SER A 286 16.38 14.49 -17.27
C SER A 286 15.69 15.14 -18.48
N PHE A 287 14.90 16.20 -18.27
CA PHE A 287 14.26 16.96 -19.34
C PHE A 287 15.12 18.14 -19.85
N LEU A 288 16.27 18.41 -19.21
CA LEU A 288 17.16 19.51 -19.58
C LEU A 288 18.22 19.07 -20.60
N PRO A 289 18.85 20.03 -21.31
CA PRO A 289 20.08 19.76 -22.06
C PRO A 289 21.17 19.13 -21.18
N ALA A 290 22.02 18.30 -21.78
CA ALA A 290 23.00 17.47 -21.06
C ALA A 290 23.92 18.28 -20.14
N GLU A 291 24.33 19.48 -20.57
CA GLU A 291 25.19 20.38 -19.80
C GLU A 291 24.49 20.87 -18.54
N ALA A 292 23.23 21.30 -18.66
CA ALA A 292 22.43 21.78 -17.53
C ALA A 292 22.07 20.63 -16.57
N ALA A 293 21.72 19.47 -17.11
CA ALA A 293 21.49 18.26 -16.32
C ALA A 293 22.74 17.84 -15.52
N ALA A 294 23.93 17.94 -16.12
CA ALA A 294 25.19 17.64 -15.45
C ALA A 294 25.49 18.59 -14.28
N VAL A 295 25.17 19.88 -14.41
CA VAL A 295 25.30 20.87 -13.32
C VAL A 295 24.39 20.49 -12.15
N VAL A 296 23.12 20.20 -12.42
CA VAL A 296 22.15 19.78 -11.39
C VAL A 296 22.63 18.51 -10.69
N GLY A 297 23.04 17.50 -11.46
CA GLY A 297 23.57 16.25 -10.92
C GLY A 297 24.82 16.45 -10.05
N LYS A 298 25.71 17.39 -10.40
CA LYS A 298 26.87 17.74 -9.57
C LYS A 298 26.45 18.39 -8.26
N THR A 299 25.49 19.31 -8.29
CA THR A 299 24.97 19.98 -7.08
C THR A 299 24.29 18.98 -6.16
N LEU A 300 23.41 18.12 -6.67
CA LEU A 300 22.73 17.09 -5.87
C LEU A 300 23.72 16.12 -5.21
N ARG A 301 24.78 15.70 -5.91
CA ARG A 301 25.86 14.88 -5.32
C ARG A 301 26.59 15.60 -4.18
N GLY A 302 26.74 16.92 -4.27
CA GLY A 302 27.37 17.74 -3.23
C GLY A 302 26.52 17.92 -1.97
N LEU A 303 25.22 17.66 -2.04
CA LEU A 303 24.32 17.81 -0.89
C LEU A 303 24.34 16.62 0.08
N GLY A 304 24.91 15.46 -0.29
CA GLY A 304 25.24 14.41 0.66
C GLY A 304 24.29 13.21 0.66
N SER A 305 24.92 12.07 0.97
CA SER A 305 24.50 10.65 0.88
C SER A 305 23.75 10.26 -0.39
N SER A 306 24.35 9.34 -1.14
CA SER A 306 23.70 8.65 -2.25
C SER A 306 22.60 7.75 -1.71
N VAL A 307 21.50 8.35 -1.25
CA VAL A 307 20.32 7.62 -0.85
C VAL A 307 19.42 7.44 -2.06
N PHE A 308 18.98 6.21 -2.30
CA PHE A 308 18.08 5.86 -3.37
C PHE A 308 16.77 5.38 -2.75
N LEU A 309 15.66 6.04 -3.08
CA LEU A 309 14.35 5.47 -2.81
C LEU A 309 13.96 4.58 -3.99
N LEU A 310 13.64 3.33 -3.68
CA LEU A 310 13.17 2.35 -4.64
C LEU A 310 11.72 2.01 -4.31
N ARG A 311 10.80 2.27 -5.24
CA ARG A 311 9.37 2.00 -5.07
C ARG A 311 8.92 0.85 -5.95
N THR A 312 7.97 0.06 -5.47
CA THR A 312 7.30 -0.95 -6.29
C THR A 312 6.29 -0.30 -7.22
N ILE A 313 6.28 -0.68 -8.50
CA ILE A 313 5.24 -0.30 -9.46
C ILE A 313 4.03 -1.23 -9.23
N PRO A 314 2.86 -0.69 -8.86
CA PRO A 314 1.70 -1.51 -8.52
C PRO A 314 1.33 -2.51 -9.61
N GLU A 315 1.13 -3.77 -9.20
CA GLU A 315 0.71 -4.90 -10.03
C GLU A 315 1.71 -5.29 -11.14
N GLN A 316 2.96 -4.82 -11.10
CA GLN A 316 3.93 -5.05 -12.18
C GLN A 316 5.18 -5.87 -11.79
N MET A 317 5.40 -6.21 -10.52
CA MET A 317 6.63 -6.93 -10.09
C MET A 317 7.93 -6.21 -10.50
N LEU A 318 7.86 -4.88 -10.62
CA LEU A 318 8.95 -4.02 -11.07
C LEU A 318 9.19 -2.89 -10.08
N PHE A 319 10.41 -2.36 -10.09
CA PHE A 319 10.72 -1.12 -9.39
C PHE A 319 10.61 0.09 -10.32
N ASP A 320 10.35 1.26 -9.75
CA ASP A 320 10.29 2.53 -10.49
C ASP A 320 11.66 3.02 -10.99
N GLN A 321 12.75 2.41 -10.52
CA GLN A 321 14.12 2.64 -10.98
C GLN A 321 14.78 1.34 -11.45
N ASN A 322 15.26 1.35 -12.70
CA ASN A 322 15.93 0.19 -13.32
C ASN A 322 17.47 0.29 -13.28
N LEU A 323 18.02 1.44 -12.89
CA LEU A 323 19.45 1.69 -12.87
C LEU A 323 19.82 2.60 -11.69
N LEU A 324 20.63 2.08 -10.77
CA LEU A 324 21.25 2.86 -9.69
C LEU A 324 22.74 3.00 -10.01
N VAL A 325 23.22 4.25 -10.10
CA VAL A 325 24.64 4.54 -10.36
C VAL A 325 25.27 5.07 -9.09
N VAL A 326 26.30 4.38 -8.61
CA VAL A 326 27.01 4.69 -7.36
C VAL A 326 28.49 4.94 -7.62
N GLU A 327 29.13 5.74 -6.77
CA GLU A 327 30.57 6.00 -6.85
C GLU A 327 31.31 5.04 -5.92
N ALA A 328 32.34 4.36 -6.45
CA ALA A 328 33.09 3.38 -5.68
C ALA A 328 33.69 3.99 -4.41
N GLY A 329 33.55 3.28 -3.28
CA GLY A 329 34.08 3.70 -1.98
C GLY A 329 33.24 4.74 -1.23
N LYS A 330 32.09 5.19 -1.77
CA LYS A 330 31.15 6.04 -1.04
C LYS A 330 30.02 5.22 -0.43
N SER A 331 29.62 5.57 0.80
CA SER A 331 28.45 4.99 1.44
C SER A 331 27.18 5.37 0.68
N VAL A 332 26.33 4.38 0.47
CA VAL A 332 25.05 4.45 -0.23
C VAL A 332 23.99 3.92 0.72
N GLU A 333 22.81 4.52 0.70
CA GLU A 333 21.64 4.01 1.41
C GLU A 333 20.54 3.70 0.38
N ILE A 334 19.82 2.60 0.55
CA ILE A 334 18.67 2.27 -0.29
C ILE A 334 17.47 2.12 0.63
N ILE A 335 16.46 2.96 0.42
CA ILE A 335 15.18 2.84 1.09
C ILE A 335 14.24 2.12 0.13
N LEU A 336 13.72 0.97 0.54
CA LEU A 336 12.68 0.25 -0.19
C LEU A 336 11.32 0.69 0.34
N GLN A 337 10.47 1.24 -0.51
CA GLN A 337 9.06 1.50 -0.24
C GLN A 337 8.21 0.56 -1.09
N ASN A 338 7.73 -0.52 -0.46
CA ASN A 338 6.84 -1.48 -1.09
C ASN A 338 5.39 -1.16 -0.72
N ASP A 339 4.69 -0.46 -1.62
CA ASP A 339 3.27 -0.13 -1.49
C ASP A 339 2.35 -1.12 -2.23
N ASP A 340 2.93 -2.16 -2.85
CA ASP A 340 2.18 -3.18 -3.57
C ASP A 340 1.54 -4.20 -2.60
N ALA A 341 0.40 -4.76 -2.99
CA ALA A 341 -0.23 -5.87 -2.30
C ALA A 341 0.54 -7.19 -2.49
N MET A 342 1.38 -7.29 -3.53
CA MET A 342 2.25 -8.43 -3.77
C MET A 342 3.56 -8.31 -2.97
N PRO A 343 4.07 -9.40 -2.37
CA PRO A 343 5.37 -9.37 -1.69
C PRO A 343 6.50 -9.05 -2.69
N HIS A 344 7.21 -7.95 -2.45
CA HIS A 344 8.42 -7.59 -3.18
C HIS A 344 9.57 -7.49 -2.19
N ASN A 345 10.67 -8.18 -2.49
CA ASN A 345 11.95 -8.00 -1.81
C ASN A 345 12.94 -7.35 -2.76
N LEU A 346 13.90 -6.63 -2.18
CA LEU A 346 15.10 -6.17 -2.87
C LEU A 346 16.27 -7.06 -2.42
N VAL A 347 17.04 -7.58 -3.38
CA VAL A 347 18.25 -8.37 -3.09
C VAL A 347 19.43 -7.75 -3.83
N ILE A 348 20.52 -7.48 -3.12
CA ILE A 348 21.76 -6.98 -3.71
C ILE A 348 22.66 -8.19 -3.97
N THR A 349 23.11 -8.33 -5.21
CA THR A 349 23.91 -9.48 -5.65
C THR A 349 25.25 -9.05 -6.21
N LYS A 350 26.23 -9.95 -6.17
CA LYS A 350 27.49 -9.75 -6.91
C LYS A 350 27.22 -9.60 -8.41
N PRO A 351 28.02 -8.80 -9.14
CA PRO A 351 27.89 -8.69 -10.59
C PRO A 351 27.85 -10.06 -11.27
N GLY A 352 26.84 -10.30 -12.11
CA GLY A 352 26.62 -11.55 -12.83
C GLY A 352 25.83 -12.63 -12.07
N ALA A 353 25.53 -12.46 -10.78
CA ALA A 353 24.82 -13.46 -9.98
C ALA A 353 23.28 -13.31 -10.00
N ALA A 354 22.74 -12.26 -10.62
CA ALA A 354 21.31 -11.94 -10.58
C ALA A 354 20.41 -13.07 -11.09
N GLU A 355 20.80 -13.72 -12.19
CA GLU A 355 20.03 -14.82 -12.79
C GLU A 355 20.01 -16.06 -11.88
N GLU A 356 21.14 -16.41 -11.28
CA GLU A 356 21.24 -17.53 -10.33
C GLU A 356 20.35 -17.29 -9.10
N VAL A 357 20.43 -16.08 -8.53
CA VAL A 357 19.64 -15.70 -7.35
C VAL A 357 18.15 -15.65 -7.68
N GLY A 358 17.75 -15.12 -8.84
CA GLY A 358 16.36 -15.12 -9.29
C GLY A 358 15.79 -16.54 -9.43
N ASN A 359 16.52 -17.41 -10.13
CA ASN A 359 16.13 -18.83 -10.30
C ASN A 359 16.06 -19.59 -8.96
N ALA A 360 16.89 -19.23 -7.98
CA ALA A 360 16.82 -19.80 -6.64
C ALA A 360 15.61 -19.28 -5.87
N ALA A 361 15.28 -18.00 -5.97
CA ALA A 361 14.14 -17.37 -5.32
C ALA A 361 12.80 -17.95 -5.80
N GLU A 362 12.67 -18.20 -7.11
CA GLU A 362 11.47 -18.82 -7.69
C GLU A 362 11.20 -20.23 -7.17
N LYS A 363 12.26 -20.96 -6.78
CA LYS A 363 12.16 -22.33 -6.25
C LYS A 363 11.93 -22.37 -4.74
N MET A 364 11.93 -21.21 -4.07
CA MET A 364 11.71 -21.15 -2.63
C MET A 364 10.26 -21.48 -2.29
N SER A 365 10.08 -22.07 -1.11
CA SER A 365 8.75 -22.25 -0.54
C SER A 365 8.07 -20.90 -0.33
N LEU A 366 6.74 -20.88 -0.43
CA LEU A 366 5.90 -19.75 -0.03
C LEU A 366 5.84 -19.59 1.51
N THR A 367 6.56 -20.42 2.25
CA THR A 367 6.71 -20.34 3.71
C THR A 367 7.95 -19.50 4.05
N PRO A 368 7.85 -18.51 4.95
CA PRO A 368 9.01 -17.74 5.39
C PRO A 368 10.06 -18.65 6.05
N ASP A 369 11.34 -18.31 5.88
CA ASP A 369 12.42 -19.00 6.58
C ASP A 369 12.42 -18.70 8.09
N ALA A 370 13.36 -19.29 8.84
CA ALA A 370 13.48 -19.10 10.29
C ALA A 370 13.76 -17.65 10.71
N GLN A 371 14.15 -16.77 9.78
CA GLN A 371 14.37 -15.35 9.97
C GLN A 371 13.18 -14.52 9.46
N GLY A 372 12.08 -15.17 9.02
CA GLY A 372 10.88 -14.52 8.52
C GLY A 372 11.01 -14.00 7.09
N ARG A 373 12.06 -14.39 6.35
CA ARG A 373 12.28 -13.94 4.97
C ARG A 373 11.51 -14.83 4.00
N LEU A 374 10.83 -14.20 3.06
CA LEU A 374 10.22 -14.84 1.90
C LEU A 374 11.05 -14.46 0.68
N TYR A 375 11.25 -15.35 -0.29
CA TYR A 375 11.89 -15.05 -1.59
C TYR A 375 13.30 -14.42 -1.53
N VAL A 376 14.06 -14.61 -0.45
CA VAL A 376 15.48 -14.21 -0.34
C VAL A 376 16.35 -15.47 -0.16
N PRO A 377 16.99 -15.97 -1.21
CA PRO A 377 17.78 -17.20 -1.14
C PRO A 377 19.01 -17.06 -0.26
N ALA A 378 19.33 -18.11 0.51
CA ALA A 378 20.59 -18.21 1.25
C ALA A 378 21.72 -18.69 0.31
N LEU A 379 22.25 -17.77 -0.53
CA LEU A 379 23.37 -18.02 -1.43
C LEU A 379 24.61 -17.20 -1.04
N PRO A 380 25.84 -17.68 -1.29
CA PRO A 380 27.06 -16.91 -1.04
C PRO A 380 27.12 -15.66 -1.92
N GLY A 381 27.01 -14.47 -1.33
CA GLY A 381 27.04 -13.20 -2.07
C GLY A 381 25.67 -12.55 -2.32
N CYS A 382 24.63 -13.02 -1.63
CA CYS A 382 23.41 -12.26 -1.36
C CYS A 382 23.58 -11.55 0.00
N ASP A 383 23.55 -10.23 0.01
CA ASP A 383 23.44 -9.40 1.23
C ASP A 383 22.06 -8.72 1.29
#